data_AF-A0A918MWU0-F1
#
_entry.id   AF-A0A918MWU0-F1
#
_cell.length_a   1.000
_cell.length_b   1.000
_cell.length_c   1.000
_cell.angle_alpha   90.00
_cell.angle_beta   90.00
_cell.angle_gamma   90.00
#
_symmetry.space_group_name_H-M   'P 1'
#
loop_
_entity.id
_entity.type
_entity.pdbx_description
1 polymer ?
#
loop_
_entity_poly.entity_id
_entity_poly.type
_entity_poly.pdbx_seq_one_letter_code
_entity_poly.pdbx_strand_id
1 'polypeptide(L)'
;MWLSQAQMAELFETSSDNISLHLKNIYKEQELNESSTAEDFSVVRQEGARQVRRKLKHYNLDAIISVGYRVSSARPSLPARN
;
A
#
# COMPACT_ATOMS: atom_id res chain seq x y z
N MET A 1 -5.87 -10.52 5.46
CA MET A 1 -4.91 -10.38 4.35
C MET A 1 -4.04 -9.15 4.63
N TRP A 2 -2.75 -9.21 4.32
CA TRP A 2 -1.79 -8.13 4.59
C TRP A 2 -0.94 -7.87 3.35
N LEU A 3 -0.76 -6.61 2.95
CA LEU A 3 0.04 -6.22 1.78
C LEU A 3 1.01 -5.09 2.11
N SER A 4 2.22 -5.16 1.57
CA SER A 4 3.13 -4.02 1.53
C SER A 4 2.65 -2.94 0.55
N GLN A 5 3.21 -1.73 0.65
CA GLN A 5 2.89 -0.65 -0.30
C GLN A 5 3.20 -1.02 -1.75
N ALA A 6 4.27 -1.79 -1.98
CA ALA A 6 4.63 -2.26 -3.31
C ALA A 6 3.58 -3.23 -3.88
N GLN A 7 3.07 -4.15 -3.06
CA GLN A 7 2.01 -5.07 -3.48
C GLN A 7 0.68 -4.35 -3.72
N MET A 8 0.36 -3.33 -2.91
CA MET A 8 -0.82 -2.49 -3.16
C MET A 8 -0.66 -1.67 -4.45
N ALA A 9 0.56 -1.18 -4.73
CA ALA A 9 0.86 -0.45 -5.96
C ALA A 9 0.64 -1.32 -7.20
N GLU A 10 1.08 -2.58 -7.16
CA GLU A 10 0.82 -3.57 -8.21
C GLU A 10 -0.67 -3.87 -8.34
N LEU A 11 -1.36 -4.13 -7.21
CA LEU A 11 -2.80 -4.44 -7.18
C LEU A 11 -3.67 -3.33 -7.80
N PHE A 12 -3.33 -2.06 -7.54
CA PHE A 12 -4.10 -0.91 -8.02
C PHE A 12 -3.48 -0.22 -9.24
N GLU A 13 -2.50 -0.88 -9.87
CA GLU A 13 -1.76 -0.39 -11.04
C GLU A 13 -1.30 1.08 -10.89
N THR A 14 -0.72 1.39 -9.73
CA THR A 14 -0.26 2.74 -9.38
C THR A 14 1.17 2.71 -8.82
N SER A 15 1.70 3.84 -8.38
CA SER A 15 3.03 3.90 -7.76
C SER A 15 2.97 3.71 -6.25
N SER A 16 4.03 3.17 -5.64
CA SER A 16 4.17 3.09 -4.18
C SER A 16 4.12 4.46 -3.51
N ASP A 17 4.56 5.50 -4.21
CA ASP A 17 4.51 6.89 -3.72
C ASP A 17 3.06 7.38 -3.61
N ASN A 18 2.22 7.02 -4.58
CA ASN A 18 0.79 7.35 -4.55
C ASN A 18 0.07 6.59 -3.42
N ILE A 19 0.42 5.31 -3.21
CA ILE A 19 -0.04 4.53 -2.06
C ILE A 19 0.36 5.21 -0.74
N SER A 20 1.63 5.63 -0.63
CA SER A 20 2.14 6.34 0.56
C SER A 20 1.38 7.63 0.83
N LEU A 21 1.08 8.40 -0.21
CA LEU A 21 0.29 9.63 -0.10
C LEU A 21 -1.11 9.36 0.46
N HIS A 22 -1.82 8.36 -0.07
CA HIS A 22 -3.15 8.01 0.40
C HIS A 22 -3.15 7.49 1.83
N LEU A 23 -2.21 6.62 2.21
CA LEU A 23 -2.06 6.15 3.59
C LEU A 23 -1.80 7.32 4.55
N LYS A 24 -0.92 8.25 4.18
CA LYS A 24 -0.64 9.46 4.97
C LYS A 24 -1.90 10.29 5.19
N ASN A 25 -2.71 10.47 4.15
CA ASN A 25 -3.95 11.25 4.25
C ASN A 25 -5.00 10.53 5.10
N ILE A 26 -5.20 9.23 4.92
CA ILE A 26 -6.11 8.40 5.73
C ILE A 26 -5.81 8.55 7.23
N TYR A 27 -4.54 8.45 7.61
CA TYR A 27 -4.14 8.58 9.03
C TYR A 27 -4.20 10.03 9.53
N LYS A 28 -3.87 11.01 8.68
CA LYS A 28 -4.00 12.42 9.01
C LYS A 28 -5.47 12.83 9.24
N GLU A 29 -6.37 12.28 8.44
CA GLU A 29 -7.83 12.48 8.52
C GLU A 29 -8.47 11.62 9.62
N GLN A 30 -7.68 10.80 10.32
CA GLN A 30 -8.12 9.89 11.39
C GLN A 30 -9.21 8.89 10.96
N GLU A 31 -9.28 8.59 9.66
CA GLU A 31 -10.23 7.60 9.14
C GLU A 31 -9.88 6.18 9.57
N LEU A 32 -8.58 5.90 9.70
CA LEU A 32 -8.07 4.65 10.24
C LEU A 32 -7.00 4.94 11.30
N ASN A 33 -6.79 3.97 12.18
CA ASN A 33 -5.69 3.99 13.13
C ASN A 33 -4.51 3.18 12.58
N GLU A 34 -3.34 3.80 12.46
CA GLU A 34 -2.13 3.13 11.94
C GLU A 34 -1.73 1.92 12.81
N SER A 35 -1.89 1.99 14.14
CA SER A 35 -1.47 0.90 15.03
C SER A 35 -2.31 -0.37 14.91
N SER A 36 -3.55 -0.27 14.43
CA SER A 36 -4.43 -1.43 14.20
C SER A 36 -4.47 -1.88 12.73
N THR A 37 -3.93 -1.07 11.82
CA THR A 37 -4.00 -1.33 10.37
C THR A 37 -2.65 -1.52 9.69
N ALA A 38 -1.54 -1.24 10.39
CA ALA A 38 -0.18 -1.43 9.89
C ALA A 38 0.66 -2.25 10.87
N GLU A 39 1.45 -3.18 10.34
CA GLU A 39 2.34 -4.03 11.13
C GLU A 39 3.66 -4.27 10.40
N ASP A 40 4.77 -4.36 11.15
CA ASP A 40 6.11 -4.62 10.61
C ASP A 40 6.36 -6.12 10.43
N PHE A 41 6.52 -6.56 9.18
CA PHE A 41 6.88 -7.94 8.87
C PHE A 41 8.38 -8.03 8.59
N SER A 42 9.01 -9.10 9.09
CA SER A 42 10.41 -9.41 8.74
C SER A 42 10.46 -10.10 7.39
N VAL A 43 11.02 -9.43 6.40
CA VAL A 43 11.23 -9.97 5.06
C VAL A 43 12.70 -10.30 4.89
N VAL A 44 12.99 -11.52 4.45
CA VAL A 44 14.35 -11.92 4.06
C VAL A 44 14.50 -11.65 2.56
N ARG A 45 15.51 -10.86 2.19
CA ARG A 45 15.94 -10.71 0.80
C ARG A 45 17.35 -11.22 0.63
N GLN A 46 17.61 -11.80 -0.54
CA GLN A 46 18.96 -12.19 -0.93
C GLN A 46 19.59 -11.02 -1.68
N GLU A 47 20.67 -10.46 -1.13
CA GLU A 47 21.48 -9.42 -1.75
C GLU A 47 22.85 -10.04 -2.09
N GLY A 48 23.00 -10.51 -3.34
CA GLY A 48 24.15 -11.31 -3.79
C GLY A 48 24.27 -12.64 -3.04
N ALA A 49 25.37 -12.83 -2.31
CA ALA A 49 25.59 -14.02 -1.49
C ALA A 49 25.01 -13.91 -0.05
N ARG A 50 24.47 -12.75 0.34
CA ARG A 50 24.04 -12.48 1.73
C ARG A 50 22.52 -12.49 1.86
N GLN A 51 22.01 -13.08 2.93
CA GLN A 51 20.61 -12.91 3.33
C GLN A 51 20.50 -11.71 4.26
N VAL A 52 19.69 -10.72 3.85
CA VAL A 52 19.44 -9.49 4.60
C VAL A 52 17.99 -9.49 5.08
N ARG A 53 17.80 -9.41 6.40
CA ARG A 53 16.48 -9.20 7.00
C ARG A 53 16.17 -7.72 7.03
N ARG A 54 15.04 -7.33 6.47
CA ARG A 54 14.49 -5.98 6.62
C ARG A 54 13.09 -6.04 7.19
N LYS A 55 12.74 -5.05 8.00
CA LYS A 55 11.35 -4.83 8.39
C LYS A 55 10.65 -4.06 7.28
N LEU A 56 9.49 -4.56 6.87
CA LEU A 56 8.63 -3.92 5.89
C LEU A 56 7.23 -3.79 6.46
N LYS A 57 6.69 -2.58 6.46
CA LYS A 57 5.30 -2.35 6.86
C LYS A 57 4.35 -3.03 5.87
N HIS A 58 3.42 -3.78 6.43
CA HIS A 58 2.27 -4.34 5.73
C HIS A 58 1.00 -3.76 6.32
N TYR A 59 -0.01 -3.69 5.47
CA TYR A 59 -1.28 -3.04 5.77
C TYR A 59 -2.41 -4.06 5.65
N ASN A 60 -3.34 -4.01 6.59
CA ASN A 60 -4.45 -4.93 6.66
C ASN A 60 -5.50 -4.65 5.57
N LEU A 61 -6.58 -5.45 5.57
CA LEU A 61 -7.65 -5.32 4.57
C LEU A 61 -8.32 -3.94 4.58
N ASP A 62 -8.55 -3.33 5.74
CA ASP A 62 -9.21 -2.03 5.85
C ASP A 62 -8.38 -0.94 5.15
N ALA A 63 -7.07 -0.92 5.41
CA ALA A 63 -6.16 0.01 4.74
C ALA A 63 -6.09 -0.24 3.24
N ILE A 64 -6.04 -1.50 2.80
CA ILE A 64 -6.04 -1.86 1.37
C ILE A 64 -7.30 -1.34 0.68
N ILE A 65 -8.48 -1.56 1.26
CA ILE A 65 -9.77 -1.12 0.71
C ILE A 65 -9.84 0.41 0.65
N SER A 66 -9.50 1.10 1.74
CA SER A 66 -9.54 2.57 1.81
C SER A 66 -8.61 3.22 0.78
N VAL A 67 -7.41 2.66 0.59
CA VAL A 67 -6.49 3.12 -0.46
C VAL A 67 -7.06 2.85 -1.85
N GLY A 68 -7.59 1.65 -2.09
CA GLY A 68 -8.20 1.28 -3.37
C GLY A 68 -9.32 2.22 -3.81
N TYR A 69 -10.19 2.62 -2.88
CA TYR A 69 -11.24 3.61 -3.14
C TYR A 69 -10.67 4.96 -3.59
N ARG A 70 -9.61 5.45 -2.94
CA ARG A 70 -8.98 6.74 -3.26
C ARG A 70 -8.23 6.73 -4.59
N VAL A 71 -7.58 5.62 -4.92
CA VAL A 71 -6.91 5.45 -6.21
C VAL A 71 -7.94 5.41 -7.35
N SER A 72 -9.05 4.69 -7.15
CA SER A 72 -10.10 4.57 -8.15
C SER A 72 -10.87 5.88 -8.36
N SER A 73 -11.12 6.66 -7.31
CA SER A 73 -11.82 7.96 -7.44
C SER A 73 -10.93 9.06 -8.03
N ALA A 74 -9.61 8.94 -7.88
CA ALA A 74 -8.63 9.86 -8.47
C ALA A 74 -8.33 9.58 -9.95
N ARG A 75 -8.71 8.41 -10.50
CA ARG A 75 -8.60 8.16 -11.95
C ARG A 75 -9.78 8.85 -12.66
N PRO A 76 -9.56 9.89 -13.48
CA PRO A 76 -10.56 10.29 -14.44
C PRO A 76 -10.79 9.10 -15.36
N SER A 77 -12.04 8.70 -15.58
CA SER A 77 -12.37 7.68 -16.57
C SER A 77 -11.81 8.11 -17.93
N LEU A 78 -10.68 7.54 -18.34
CA LEU A 78 -10.22 7.64 -19.72
C LEU A 78 -11.15 6.78 -20.58
N PRO A 79 -11.54 7.25 -21.78
CA PRO A 79 -12.57 6.60 -22.59
C PRO A 79 -12.14 5.17 -22.93
N ALA A 80 -13.11 4.26 -22.85
CA ALA A 80 -12.96 2.90 -23.33
C ALA A 80 -12.30 2.93 -24.72
N ARG A 81 -11.11 2.34 -24.82
CA ARG A 81 -10.48 2.15 -26.12
C ARG A 81 -11.25 1.03 -26.82
N ASN A 82 -11.82 1.39 -27.97
CA ASN A 82 -12.47 0.51 -28.95
C ASN A 82 -11.68 -0.77 -29.24
#